data_AF-A0A3C0USW3-F1
#
_entry.id   AF-A0A3C0USW3-F1
#
_cell.length_a   1.000
_cell.length_b   1.000
_cell.length_c   1.000
_cell.angle_alpha   90.00
_cell.angle_beta   90.00
_cell.angle_gamma   90.00
#
_symmetry.space_group_name_H-M   'P 1'
#
loop_
_entity.id
_entity.type
_entity.pdbx_description
1 polymer ?
#
loop_
_entity_poly.entity_id
_entity_poly.type
_entity_poly.pdbx_seq_one_letter_code
_entity_poly.pdbx_strand_id
1 'polypeptide(L)'
;MTNQTVTDILDQMANTEPSGWLQKAQWRQENKEWLDRSAKIAIRILSQLRNNKKTGKNPANQKELADLMGASPQYINKIVKGNENLTLETIARLEAILQSPLLDDKNSETTIDFLGSSTVSYVAPPQMPVQGFDFQTMQVQIPPTKNPTDTTPNDSKYAYATAA
;
A
#
# COMPACT_ATOMS: atom_id res chain seq x y z
N MET A 1 19.56 17.68 -52.02
CA MET A 1 18.40 17.07 -51.31
C MET A 1 18.77 15.62 -51.05
N THR A 2 19.16 15.29 -49.82
CA THR A 2 19.61 13.94 -49.45
C THR A 2 18.40 13.04 -49.25
N ASN A 3 18.26 12.02 -50.09
CA ASN A 3 17.27 10.96 -49.91
C ASN A 3 17.62 10.20 -48.64
N GLN A 4 16.81 10.35 -47.58
CA GLN A 4 16.87 9.46 -46.42
C GLN A 4 16.43 8.07 -46.89
N THR A 5 17.23 7.07 -46.60
CA THR A 5 16.90 5.69 -46.97
C THR A 5 15.86 5.14 -45.99
N VAL A 6 14.97 4.26 -46.45
CA VAL A 6 13.92 3.66 -45.61
C VAL A 6 14.51 3.00 -44.35
N THR A 7 15.74 2.51 -44.44
CA THR A 7 16.53 1.96 -43.33
C THR A 7 16.84 2.99 -42.24
N ASP A 8 17.19 4.23 -42.59
CA ASP A 8 17.47 5.29 -41.61
C ASP A 8 16.20 5.65 -40.80
N ILE A 9 15.04 5.63 -41.47
CA ILE A 9 13.75 5.90 -40.84
C ILE A 9 13.36 4.75 -39.89
N LEU A 10 13.60 3.50 -40.31
CA LEU A 10 13.33 2.32 -39.50
C LEU A 10 14.22 2.26 -38.25
N ASP A 11 15.51 2.58 -38.38
CA ASP A 11 16.44 2.63 -37.24
C ASP A 11 16.08 3.77 -36.28
N GLN A 12 15.64 4.93 -36.80
CA GLN A 12 15.18 6.04 -35.97
C GLN A 12 13.88 5.70 -35.21
N MET A 13 12.99 4.90 -35.79
CA MET A 13 11.79 4.38 -35.12
C MET A 13 12.12 3.25 -34.11
N ALA A 14 13.12 2.42 -34.38
CA ALA A 14 13.58 1.38 -33.47
C ALA A 14 14.36 1.96 -32.26
N ASN A 15 15.03 3.09 -32.45
CA ASN A 15 15.71 3.87 -31.40
C ASN A 15 14.75 4.68 -30.52
N THR A 16 13.43 4.58 -30.73
CA THR A 16 12.46 5.13 -29.78
C THR A 16 12.54 4.30 -28.51
N GLU A 17 13.15 4.88 -27.46
CA GLU A 17 13.30 4.39 -26.08
C GLU A 17 12.64 3.02 -25.81
N PRO A 18 13.41 1.95 -25.49
CA PRO A 18 12.85 0.64 -25.23
C PRO A 18 11.76 0.78 -24.17
N SER A 19 10.54 0.34 -24.51
CA SER A 19 9.40 0.52 -23.63
C SER A 19 9.76 0.02 -22.24
N GLY A 20 9.52 0.82 -21.20
CA GLY A 20 9.86 0.48 -19.82
C GLY A 20 9.10 -0.73 -19.25
N TRP A 21 8.54 -1.58 -20.12
CA TRP A 21 7.80 -2.79 -19.84
C TRP A 21 8.62 -3.76 -19.01
N LEU A 22 9.91 -3.96 -19.33
CA LEU A 22 10.76 -4.89 -18.58
C LEU A 22 10.94 -4.42 -17.13
N GLN A 23 11.26 -3.14 -16.91
CA GLN A 23 11.36 -2.59 -15.54
C GLN A 23 10.01 -2.64 -14.82
N LYS A 24 8.90 -2.31 -15.50
CA LYS A 24 7.55 -2.39 -14.92
C LYS A 24 7.15 -3.85 -14.57
N ALA A 25 7.60 -4.83 -15.34
CA ALA A 25 7.35 -6.24 -15.07
C ALA A 25 8.15 -6.73 -13.85
N GLN A 26 9.44 -6.40 -13.79
CA GLN A 26 10.31 -6.71 -12.64
C GLN A 26 9.77 -6.08 -11.35
N TRP A 27 9.41 -4.80 -11.38
CA TRP A 27 8.82 -4.12 -10.23
C TRP A 27 7.55 -4.81 -9.74
N ARG A 28 6.63 -5.23 -10.63
CA ARG A 28 5.43 -5.97 -10.22
C ARG A 28 5.75 -7.31 -9.59
N GLN A 29 6.80 -7.98 -10.05
CA GLN A 29 7.23 -9.26 -9.51
C GLN A 29 7.79 -9.09 -8.10
N GLU A 30 8.64 -8.10 -7.90
CA GLU A 30 9.24 -7.77 -6.59
C GLU A 30 8.20 -7.29 -5.57
N ASN A 31 7.20 -6.54 -6.04
CA ASN A 31 6.17 -5.91 -5.21
C ASN A 31 4.86 -6.70 -5.16
N LYS A 32 4.87 -7.95 -5.64
CA LYS A 32 3.67 -8.76 -5.87
C LYS A 32 2.78 -8.88 -4.64
N GLU A 33 3.36 -9.06 -3.46
CA GLU A 33 2.59 -9.34 -2.23
C GLU A 33 1.70 -8.17 -1.80
N TRP A 34 2.26 -6.96 -1.70
CA TRP A 34 1.47 -5.80 -1.28
C TRP A 34 0.58 -5.30 -2.42
N LEU A 35 0.97 -5.48 -3.68
CA LEU A 35 0.13 -5.20 -4.85
C LEU A 35 -1.12 -6.09 -4.87
N ASP A 36 -0.99 -7.38 -4.57
CA ASP A 36 -2.13 -8.29 -4.46
C ASP A 36 -3.08 -7.85 -3.35
N ARG A 37 -2.55 -7.49 -2.17
CA ARG A 37 -3.35 -6.96 -1.05
C ARG A 37 -4.05 -5.65 -1.42
N SER A 38 -3.34 -4.72 -2.07
CA SER A 38 -3.91 -3.43 -2.51
C SER A 38 -5.01 -3.65 -3.56
N ALA A 39 -4.81 -4.56 -4.51
CA ALA A 39 -5.82 -4.93 -5.49
C ALA A 39 -7.06 -5.57 -4.86
N LYS A 40 -6.90 -6.45 -3.86
CA LYS A 40 -8.03 -7.02 -3.10
C LYS A 40 -8.84 -5.94 -2.41
N ILE A 41 -8.18 -5.00 -1.74
CA ILE A 41 -8.84 -3.86 -1.09
C ILE A 41 -9.62 -3.04 -2.13
N ALA A 42 -9.01 -2.75 -3.28
CA ALA A 42 -9.65 -2.01 -4.36
C ALA A 42 -10.92 -2.69 -4.87
N ILE A 43 -10.88 -4.01 -5.09
CA ILE A 43 -12.02 -4.81 -5.51
C ILE A 43 -13.14 -4.77 -4.46
N ARG A 44 -12.80 -4.86 -3.17
CA ARG A 44 -13.79 -4.76 -2.09
C ARG A 44 -14.47 -3.39 -2.07
N ILE A 45 -13.69 -2.30 -2.18
CA ILE A 45 -14.24 -0.93 -2.27
C ILE A 45 -15.22 -0.83 -3.43
N LEU A 46 -14.83 -1.25 -4.64
CA LEU A 46 -15.69 -1.22 -5.82
C LEU A 46 -16.97 -2.04 -5.65
N SER A 47 -16.86 -3.19 -5.00
CA SER A 47 -17.98 -4.08 -4.71
C SER A 47 -18.95 -3.42 -3.73
N GLN A 48 -18.44 -2.76 -2.69
CA GLN A 48 -19.28 -2.02 -1.75
C GLN A 48 -19.95 -0.80 -2.39
N LEU A 49 -19.25 -0.01 -3.19
CA LEU A 49 -19.87 1.10 -3.93
C LEU A 49 -21.00 0.61 -4.83
N ARG A 50 -20.83 -0.54 -5.50
CA ARG A 50 -21.87 -1.16 -6.32
C ARG A 50 -23.06 -1.61 -5.49
N ASN A 51 -22.84 -2.20 -4.32
CA ASN A 51 -23.90 -2.63 -3.41
C ASN A 51 -24.66 -1.44 -2.82
N ASN A 52 -23.94 -0.39 -2.43
CA ASN A 52 -24.50 0.87 -1.94
C ASN A 52 -25.39 1.52 -2.99
N LYS A 53 -24.92 1.59 -4.25
CA LYS A 53 -25.73 2.07 -5.38
C LYS A 53 -27.03 1.28 -5.57
N LYS A 54 -27.02 -0.04 -5.37
CA LYS A 54 -28.23 -0.89 -5.47
C LYS A 54 -29.19 -0.70 -4.30
N THR A 55 -28.67 -0.45 -3.10
CA THR A 55 -29.43 -0.34 -1.86
C THR A 55 -29.82 1.09 -1.50
N GLY A 56 -29.38 2.08 -2.29
CA GLY A 56 -29.60 3.50 -2.02
C GLY A 56 -28.78 4.04 -0.84
N LYS A 57 -27.66 3.37 -0.48
CA LYS A 57 -26.74 3.81 0.57
C LYS A 57 -25.63 4.68 -0.02
N ASN A 58 -25.06 5.56 0.82
CA ASN A 58 -23.89 6.37 0.46
C ASN A 58 -22.63 5.80 1.13
N PRO A 59 -21.46 5.86 0.47
CA PRO A 59 -21.22 6.37 -0.89
C PRO A 59 -21.61 5.35 -1.98
N ALA A 60 -22.20 5.84 -3.08
CA ALA A 60 -22.59 5.03 -4.24
C ALA A 60 -21.59 5.12 -5.41
N ASN A 61 -20.72 6.14 -5.40
CA ASN A 61 -19.70 6.35 -6.43
C ASN A 61 -18.37 6.84 -5.82
N GLN A 62 -17.30 6.85 -6.63
CA GLN A 62 -15.95 7.23 -6.18
C GLN A 62 -15.84 8.72 -5.80
N LYS A 63 -16.67 9.58 -6.41
CA LYS A 63 -16.66 11.02 -6.11
C LYS A 63 -17.22 11.28 -4.72
N GLU A 64 -18.37 10.70 -4.40
CA GLU A 64 -18.96 10.75 -3.06
C GLU A 64 -18.04 10.13 -2.01
N LEU A 65 -17.35 9.04 -2.35
CA LEU A 65 -16.34 8.47 -1.46
C LEU A 65 -15.20 9.45 -1.20
N ALA A 66 -14.73 10.16 -2.23
CA ALA A 66 -13.69 11.19 -2.10
C ALA A 66 -14.16 12.35 -1.20
N ASP A 67 -15.39 12.82 -1.43
CA ASP A 67 -16.00 13.90 -0.66
C ASP A 67 -16.17 13.53 0.83
N LEU A 68 -16.67 12.32 1.12
CA LEU A 68 -16.82 11.80 2.49
C LEU A 68 -15.48 11.56 3.19
N MET A 69 -14.46 11.17 2.43
CA MET A 69 -13.12 10.93 2.95
C MET A 69 -12.31 12.22 3.12
N GLY A 70 -12.77 13.35 2.56
CA GLY A 70 -12.00 14.59 2.48
C GLY A 70 -10.73 14.43 1.64
N ALA A 71 -10.76 13.55 0.65
CA ALA A 71 -9.61 13.20 -0.18
C ALA A 71 -9.81 13.64 -1.63
N SER A 72 -8.71 13.80 -2.37
CA SER A 72 -8.76 14.11 -3.80
C SER A 72 -9.36 12.93 -4.61
N PRO A 73 -10.23 13.18 -5.60
CA PRO A 73 -10.73 12.13 -6.50
C PRO A 73 -9.61 11.34 -7.21
N GLN A 74 -8.48 12.00 -7.49
CA GLN A 74 -7.29 11.38 -8.07
C GLN A 74 -6.67 10.37 -7.10
N TYR A 75 -6.64 10.68 -5.81
CA TYR A 75 -6.18 9.76 -4.78
C TYR A 75 -7.07 8.53 -4.69
N ILE A 76 -8.40 8.71 -4.62
CA ILE A 76 -9.36 7.59 -4.63
C ILE A 76 -9.20 6.73 -5.89
N ASN A 77 -8.95 7.33 -7.06
CA ASN A 77 -8.74 6.59 -8.29
C ASN A 77 -7.47 5.70 -8.22
N LYS A 78 -6.38 6.17 -7.58
CA LYS A 78 -5.19 5.34 -7.35
C LYS A 78 -5.48 4.16 -6.42
N ILE A 79 -6.20 4.41 -5.33
CA ILE A 79 -6.63 3.38 -4.38
C ILE A 79 -7.46 2.31 -5.08
N VAL A 80 -8.47 2.74 -5.84
CA VAL A 80 -9.40 1.84 -6.53
C VAL A 80 -8.74 1.10 -7.71
N LYS A 81 -7.56 1.53 -8.15
CA LYS A 81 -6.72 0.80 -9.10
C LYS A 81 -5.76 -0.19 -8.43
N GLY A 82 -5.62 -0.17 -7.10
CA GLY A 82 -4.66 -1.00 -6.37
C GLY A 82 -3.20 -0.59 -6.57
N ASN A 83 -2.95 0.63 -7.05
CA ASN A 83 -1.59 1.15 -7.31
C ASN A 83 -1.08 2.05 -6.18
N GLU A 84 -1.84 2.17 -5.09
CA GLU A 84 -1.49 2.99 -3.94
C GLU A 84 -1.03 2.10 -2.78
N ASN A 85 0.01 2.54 -2.08
CA ASN A 85 0.39 1.96 -0.80
C ASN A 85 -0.43 2.62 0.31
N LEU A 86 -1.42 1.89 0.83
CA LEU A 86 -2.34 2.40 1.83
C LEU A 86 -1.73 2.31 3.23
N THR A 87 -1.80 3.40 3.99
CA THR A 87 -1.51 3.36 5.43
C THR A 87 -2.66 2.66 6.17
N LEU A 88 -2.36 2.08 7.34
CA LEU A 88 -3.38 1.47 8.19
C LEU A 88 -4.47 2.48 8.60
N GLU A 89 -4.09 3.73 8.82
CA GLU A 89 -5.02 4.82 9.10
C GLU A 89 -6.00 5.05 7.94
N THR A 90 -5.50 5.07 6.71
CA THR A 90 -6.34 5.21 5.51
C THR A 90 -7.30 4.05 5.36
N ILE A 91 -6.83 2.83 5.61
CA ILE A 91 -7.68 1.62 5.55
C ILE A 91 -8.79 1.72 6.59
N ALA A 92 -8.46 2.06 7.84
CA ALA A 92 -9.44 2.20 8.91
C ALA A 92 -10.50 3.27 8.59
N ARG A 93 -10.09 4.41 8.00
CA ARG A 93 -11.03 5.45 7.54
C ARG A 93 -11.96 4.95 6.45
N LEU A 94 -11.44 4.21 5.46
CA LEU A 94 -12.26 3.62 4.40
C LEU A 94 -13.26 2.59 4.95
N GLU A 95 -12.84 1.75 5.89
CA GLU A 95 -13.71 0.79 6.57
C GLU A 95 -14.83 1.48 7.35
N ALA A 96 -14.54 2.60 8.03
CA ALA A 96 -15.53 3.38 8.75
C ALA A 96 -16.59 4.00 7.80
N ILE A 97 -16.16 4.53 6.65
CA ILE A 97 -17.06 5.14 5.66
C ILE A 97 -17.90 4.07 4.96
N LEU A 98 -17.28 2.95 4.55
CA LEU A 98 -17.94 1.88 3.79
C LEU A 98 -18.68 0.88 4.69
N GLN A 99 -18.48 0.94 6.00
CA GLN A 99 -19.05 0.02 7.00
C GLN A 99 -18.79 -1.46 6.65
N SER A 100 -17.61 -1.76 6.10
CA SER A 100 -17.25 -3.08 5.62
C SER A 100 -15.76 -3.36 5.80
N PRO A 101 -15.36 -4.56 6.25
CA PRO A 101 -13.95 -4.90 6.43
C PRO A 101 -13.24 -5.09 5.09
N LEU A 102 -12.14 -4.36 4.90
CA LEU A 102 -11.32 -4.38 3.69
C LEU A 102 -10.18 -5.41 3.78
N LEU A 103 -9.72 -5.73 5.00
CA LEU A 103 -8.59 -6.65 5.20
C LEU A 103 -8.99 -8.10 5.52
N ASP A 104 -10.27 -8.37 5.76
CA ASP A 104 -10.74 -9.68 6.25
C ASP A 104 -10.71 -10.72 5.14
N ASP A 105 -9.56 -11.36 4.91
CA ASP A 105 -9.48 -12.60 4.17
C ASP A 105 -10.00 -13.69 5.11
N LYS A 106 -11.23 -14.18 4.87
CA LYS A 106 -11.79 -15.36 5.53
C LYS A 106 -10.96 -16.59 5.18
N ASN A 107 -9.75 -16.69 5.71
CA ASN A 107 -9.06 -17.95 5.88
C ASN A 107 -9.38 -18.40 7.30
N SER A 108 -10.46 -19.17 7.42
CA SER A 108 -10.81 -19.88 8.63
C SER A 108 -9.62 -20.70 9.11
N GLU A 109 -9.36 -20.60 10.41
CA GLU A 109 -8.55 -21.53 11.22
C GLU A 109 -7.03 -21.41 11.06
N THR A 110 -6.45 -20.42 11.72
CA THR A 110 -5.33 -20.76 12.61
C THR A 110 -5.92 -20.93 14.00
N THR A 111 -6.34 -22.15 14.32
CA THR A 111 -6.46 -22.53 15.72
C THR A 111 -5.06 -22.38 16.30
N ILE A 112 -4.84 -21.33 17.08
CA ILE A 112 -3.76 -21.38 18.05
C ILE A 112 -4.27 -22.36 19.10
N ASP A 113 -4.00 -23.64 18.88
CA ASP A 113 -4.22 -24.68 19.87
C ASP A 113 -3.28 -24.37 21.04
N PHE A 114 -3.75 -23.52 21.94
CA PHE A 114 -3.21 -23.37 23.29
C PHE A 114 -3.59 -24.62 24.09
N LEU A 115 -3.23 -25.80 23.58
CA LEU A 115 -3.36 -27.09 24.25
C LEU A 115 -2.14 -27.28 25.14
N GLY A 116 -2.15 -26.52 26.23
CA GLY A 116 -1.08 -26.55 27.21
C GLY A 116 -1.38 -25.58 28.33
N SER A 117 -2.45 -25.84 29.08
CA SER A 117 -2.58 -25.32 30.46
C SER A 117 -1.46 -25.92 31.31
N SER A 118 -0.23 -25.46 31.11
CA SER A 118 0.75 -25.42 32.16
C SER A 118 0.50 -24.10 32.86
N THR A 119 -0.20 -24.15 34.00
CA THR A 119 -0.11 -23.06 34.96
C THR A 119 1.36 -22.94 35.32
N VAL A 120 2.06 -22.00 34.70
CA VAL A 120 3.39 -21.61 35.16
C VAL A 120 3.16 -20.98 36.52
N SER A 121 3.40 -21.75 37.57
CA SER A 121 3.44 -21.20 38.93
C SER A 121 4.57 -20.19 38.96
N TYR A 122 4.21 -18.92 39.11
CA TYR A 122 5.17 -17.85 39.30
C TYR A 122 5.85 -18.08 40.65
N VAL A 123 7.07 -18.62 40.62
CA VAL A 123 7.97 -18.57 41.78
C VAL A 123 8.58 -17.19 41.75
N ALA A 124 8.20 -16.33 42.70
CA ALA A 124 8.81 -15.02 42.85
C ALA A 124 10.33 -15.19 42.93
N PRO A 125 11.11 -14.64 41.98
CA PRO A 125 12.55 -14.80 42.01
C PRO A 125 13.08 -14.17 43.31
N PRO A 126 14.05 -14.82 44.00
CA PRO A 126 14.66 -14.24 45.18
C PRO A 126 15.20 -12.87 44.79
N GLN A 127 14.69 -11.83 45.46
CA GLN A 127 15.09 -10.45 45.21
C GLN A 127 16.57 -10.33 45.60
N MET A 128 17.46 -10.36 44.62
CA MET A 128 18.83 -9.91 44.87
C MET A 128 18.77 -8.40 45.12
N PRO A 129 19.51 -7.87 46.11
CA PRO A 129 19.57 -6.44 46.35
C PRO A 129 20.12 -5.75 45.10
N VAL A 130 19.27 -5.02 44.39
CA VAL A 130 19.67 -4.16 43.27
C VAL A 130 20.47 -2.99 43.84
N GLN A 131 21.80 -3.07 43.77
CA GLN A 131 22.67 -1.92 43.92
C GLN A 131 22.81 -1.21 42.57
N GLY A 132 22.16 -0.05 42.44
CA GLY A 132 22.46 0.97 41.44
C GLY A 132 22.21 0.59 39.99
N PHE A 133 20.96 0.70 39.53
CA PHE A 133 20.67 0.83 38.09
C PHE A 133 20.38 2.31 37.78
N ASP A 134 21.34 2.97 37.14
CA ASP A 134 21.20 4.34 36.62
C ASP A 134 20.66 4.28 35.18
N PHE A 135 19.49 4.90 34.95
CA PHE A 135 18.78 4.90 33.67
C PHE A 135 19.35 5.90 32.65
N GLN A 136 20.40 6.66 32.99
CA GLN A 136 20.89 7.76 32.16
C GLN A 136 21.74 7.36 30.94
N THR A 137 22.24 6.14 30.81
CA THR A 137 23.29 5.84 29.79
C THR A 137 22.94 4.82 28.70
N MET A 138 21.68 4.44 28.48
CA MET A 138 21.31 3.58 27.35
C MET A 138 20.66 4.38 26.21
N GLN A 139 21.47 4.88 25.27
CA GLN A 139 20.99 5.29 23.96
C GLN A 139 20.75 4.02 23.12
N VAL A 140 19.49 3.74 22.77
CA VAL A 140 19.15 2.71 21.79
C VAL A 140 19.45 3.27 20.40
N GLN A 141 20.56 2.84 19.80
CA GLN A 141 20.88 3.19 18.42
C GLN A 141 20.03 2.33 17.49
N ILE A 142 18.91 2.89 17.00
CA ILE A 142 18.11 2.25 15.96
C ILE A 142 18.97 2.26 14.69
N PRO A 143 19.28 1.12 14.06
CA PRO A 143 20.00 1.10 12.79
C PRO A 143 19.19 1.87 11.74
N PRO A 144 19.83 2.64 10.85
CA PRO A 144 19.12 3.43 9.84
C PRO A 144 18.26 2.50 8.98
N THR A 145 16.95 2.71 9.03
CA THR A 145 16.00 2.15 8.07
C THR A 145 16.44 2.59 6.68
N LYS A 146 16.58 1.65 5.73
CA LYS A 146 16.92 1.97 4.34
C LYS A 146 15.98 3.07 3.82
N ASN A 147 16.58 4.11 3.27
CA ASN A 147 15.94 5.32 2.78
C ASN A 147 14.72 5.01 1.88
N PRO A 148 13.63 5.78 1.97
CA PRO A 148 12.41 5.61 1.16
C PRO A 148 12.57 6.04 -0.31
N THR A 149 13.78 6.00 -0.87
CA THR A 149 14.08 6.53 -2.21
C THR A 149 14.06 5.50 -3.34
N ASP A 150 13.43 4.33 -3.16
CA ASP A 150 12.98 3.53 -4.31
C ASP A 150 11.67 4.12 -4.83
N THR A 151 11.84 5.24 -5.53
CA THR A 151 10.83 5.80 -6.40
C THR A 151 10.29 4.72 -7.32
N THR A 152 8.97 4.52 -7.29
CA THR A 152 8.19 4.10 -8.45
C THR A 152 8.84 4.62 -9.74
N PRO A 153 8.94 3.84 -10.83
CA PRO A 153 9.27 4.39 -12.13
C PRO A 153 8.36 5.60 -12.39
N ASN A 154 8.97 6.77 -12.36
CA ASN A 154 8.33 8.06 -12.45
C ASN A 154 7.58 8.14 -13.78
N ASP A 155 6.26 7.93 -13.78
CA ASP A 155 5.42 8.33 -14.90
C ASP A 155 5.29 9.87 -14.83
N SER A 156 6.36 10.58 -15.17
CA SER A 156 6.47 12.05 -15.24
C SER A 156 5.70 12.67 -16.41
N LYS A 157 4.51 12.15 -16.73
CA LYS A 157 3.55 12.80 -17.63
C LYS A 157 2.50 13.64 -16.90
N TYR A 158 2.52 13.71 -15.57
CA TYR A 158 1.59 14.52 -14.79
C TYR A 158 2.30 15.28 -13.65
N ALA A 159 3.17 16.23 -14.01
CA ALA A 159 3.58 17.27 -13.07
C ALA A 159 2.49 18.34 -13.03
N TYR A 160 1.78 18.47 -11.90
CA TYR A 160 0.90 19.60 -11.66
C TYR A 160 1.80 20.82 -11.42
N ALA A 161 1.79 21.75 -12.37
CA ALA A 161 2.46 23.04 -12.21
C ALA A 161 1.81 23.76 -11.02
N THR A 162 2.58 23.93 -9.94
CA THR A 162 2.33 24.97 -8.95
C THR A 162 3.28 26.10 -9.29
N ALA A 163 2.79 27.07 -10.08
CA ALA A 163 3.44 28.35 -10.24
C ALA A 163 2.61 29.38 -9.46
N ALA A 164 3.28 30.02 -8.51
CA ALA A 164 2.83 31.21 -7.79
C ALA A 164 2.84 32.44 -8.71
#